data_AF-A0A848L766-F1
#
_entry.id   AF-A0A848L766-F1
#
_cell.length_a   1.000
_cell.length_b   1.000
_cell.length_c   1.000
_cell.angle_alpha   90.00
_cell.angle_beta   90.00
_cell.angle_gamma   90.00
#
_symmetry.space_group_name_H-M   'P 1'
#
loop_
_entity.id
_entity.type
_entity.pdbx_description
1 polymer ?
#
loop_
_entity_poly.entity_id
_entity_poly.type
_entity_poly.pdbx_seq_one_letter_code
_entity_poly.pdbx_strand_id
1 'polypeptide(L)'
;MRNQVWCSVLAGALVSVMAGCGEKSVSPDGEGPDAGPVLRAPDAALVQRIEEVRTRVLADTCFREHPGSAECAWVDHPFDPAEFSMTEGTGEAILVVDDFRGLPPMLLRYRNRLRGYFRTTEDGTLAPIPFTWHLPAGLHDALTAFAGPGIIPAEWLSSLWEPLNGAYGSLDLGGLGHGYIVLSLLVEASPRQPLVLWKDEGFEVAPREAFCAPTATPETLEPLHAHARRKADSLRSVMRELNVRFINFSRGETVATLRDTWARLCGATPPSDEVLRAKLLTVEPVMEVLFGSPGVFAAHAAGYVSGPDVSPFDFPSERHPNRLRVGFFNSLDSGLDAEGHGPYANLEGQPAAHAVDIYLNAGIRPSRPFDFNRTPMLQVDGFGVSIGPFSSFMQTSWMAPIALSTFIYRRDGAHGGEALSDALIQRIIDEMIPPGCADLPGGRCSYQDPLKFGQTEAMRLGYRAVEYAAP
;
A
#
# COMPACT_ATOMS: atom_id res chain seq x y z
N MET A 1 44.92 51.12 24.32
CA MET A 1 44.03 52.17 24.89
C MET A 1 42.88 51.43 25.57
N ARG A 2 42.99 51.10 26.87
CA ARG A 2 42.33 51.75 28.03
C ARG A 2 40.80 51.90 27.81
N ASN A 3 39.92 51.21 28.54
CA ASN A 3 39.70 51.35 29.99
C ASN A 3 39.20 50.08 30.72
N GLN A 4 39.69 49.94 31.96
CA GLN A 4 39.12 49.18 33.09
C GLN A 4 37.83 49.88 33.62
N VAL A 5 36.97 49.30 34.47
CA VAL A 5 37.10 49.31 35.96
C VAL A 5 35.87 48.61 36.63
N TRP A 6 36.15 47.59 37.48
CA TRP A 6 35.67 47.27 38.86
C TRP A 6 34.17 47.15 39.19
N CYS A 7 33.64 46.51 40.25
CA CYS A 7 34.00 45.61 41.39
C CYS A 7 32.61 45.19 41.99
N SER A 8 32.36 44.07 42.67
CA SER A 8 32.84 43.76 44.02
C SER A 8 32.35 42.38 44.46
N VAL A 9 33.18 41.77 45.29
CA VAL A 9 32.97 40.53 46.07
C VAL A 9 32.19 40.84 47.35
N LEU A 10 31.36 39.89 47.81
CA LEU A 10 31.07 39.71 49.24
C LEU A 10 30.94 38.21 49.55
N ALA A 11 31.56 37.83 50.65
CA ALA A 11 31.91 36.46 51.05
C ALA A 11 31.10 35.99 52.27
N GLY A 12 31.06 34.67 52.47
CA GLY A 12 30.68 33.96 53.70
C GLY A 12 29.41 33.12 53.55
N ALA A 13 29.30 31.86 54.01
CA ALA A 13 30.16 31.05 54.86
C ALA A 13 29.71 29.56 54.82
N LEU A 14 30.69 28.66 55.03
CA LEU A 14 30.67 27.37 55.73
C LEU A 14 29.72 26.19 55.37
N VAL A 15 30.39 25.06 55.08
CA VAL A 15 30.21 23.69 55.64
C VAL A 15 29.09 22.79 55.07
N SER A 16 29.48 21.82 54.25
CA SER A 16 29.56 20.40 54.68
C SER A 16 30.04 19.48 53.57
N VAL A 17 31.01 18.66 53.94
CA VAL A 17 31.53 17.51 53.21
C VAL A 17 30.52 16.36 53.28
N MET A 18 30.15 15.79 52.13
CA MET A 18 29.79 14.38 52.01
C MET A 18 30.44 13.86 50.73
N ALA A 19 31.49 13.07 50.92
CA ALA A 19 32.08 12.25 49.89
C ALA A 19 31.08 11.15 49.51
N GLY A 20 30.70 11.10 48.24
CA GLY A 20 30.05 9.96 47.61
C GLY A 20 30.89 9.51 46.44
N CYS A 21 31.69 8.47 46.64
CA CYS A 21 32.32 7.71 45.56
C CYS A 21 31.22 7.02 44.76
N GLY A 22 30.87 7.59 43.61
CA GLY A 22 30.10 6.91 42.57
C GLY A 22 30.99 6.74 41.35
N GLU A 23 31.61 5.55 41.23
CA GLU A 23 32.10 5.07 39.95
C GLU A 23 30.96 5.15 38.94
N LYS A 24 31.05 6.09 37.99
CA LYS A 24 30.23 6.02 36.79
C LYS A 24 30.74 4.81 36.00
N SER A 25 30.02 3.70 36.13
CA SER A 25 30.04 2.65 35.13
C SER A 25 29.73 3.28 33.79
N VAL A 26 30.73 3.35 32.92
CA VAL A 26 30.53 3.64 31.50
C VAL A 26 29.82 2.42 30.93
N SER A 27 28.50 2.51 30.76
CA SER A 27 27.78 1.56 29.90
C SER A 27 28.33 1.69 28.48
N PRO A 28 28.65 0.58 27.77
CA PRO A 28 29.20 0.64 26.41
C PRO A 28 28.17 0.89 25.31
N ASP A 29 26.90 1.13 25.63
CA ASP A 29 25.82 1.23 24.62
C ASP A 29 25.44 2.68 24.33
N GLY A 30 26.44 3.53 24.16
CA GLY A 30 26.28 4.90 23.67
C GLY A 30 26.29 4.96 22.15
N GLU A 31 25.37 4.26 21.48
CA GLU A 31 25.04 4.59 20.09
C GLU A 31 24.14 5.84 20.13
N GLY A 32 24.62 6.93 19.53
CA GLY A 32 23.85 8.16 19.43
C GLY A 32 22.54 7.97 18.65
N PRO A 33 21.54 8.83 18.84
CA PRO A 33 20.21 8.72 18.22
C PRO A 33 20.18 8.96 16.69
N ASP A 34 21.32 8.83 15.99
CA ASP A 34 21.50 9.24 14.58
C ASP A 34 22.14 8.14 13.70
N ALA A 35 22.39 6.95 14.25
CA ALA A 35 22.75 5.80 13.42
C ALA A 35 21.46 5.26 12.77
N GLY A 36 21.28 5.52 11.47
CA GLY A 36 20.18 4.92 10.70
C GLY A 36 20.13 3.39 10.84
N PRO A 37 19.01 2.75 10.43
CA PRO A 37 18.83 1.31 10.62
C PRO A 37 19.98 0.53 10.00
N VAL A 38 20.50 -0.46 10.73
CA VAL A 38 21.53 -1.37 10.22
C VAL A 38 20.94 -2.15 9.04
N LEU A 39 21.55 -1.97 7.86
CA LEU A 39 21.12 -2.67 6.65
C LEU A 39 21.36 -4.17 6.82
N ARG A 40 20.31 -4.94 6.54
CA ARG A 40 20.37 -6.40 6.46
C ARG A 40 21.02 -6.78 5.12
N ALA A 41 21.71 -7.92 5.12
CA ALA A 41 22.32 -8.49 3.94
C ALA A 41 21.92 -9.97 3.79
N PRO A 42 21.85 -10.50 2.55
CA PRO A 42 21.62 -11.93 2.35
C PRO A 42 22.79 -12.73 2.95
N ASP A 43 22.47 -13.83 3.64
CA ASP A 43 23.48 -14.76 4.11
C ASP A 43 24.07 -15.60 2.96
N ALA A 44 25.17 -16.30 3.23
CA ALA A 44 25.87 -17.11 2.22
C ALA A 44 24.98 -18.23 1.63
N ALA A 45 24.05 -18.79 2.43
CA ALA A 45 23.17 -19.86 1.98
C ALA A 45 22.10 -19.32 1.01
N LEU A 46 21.58 -18.11 1.25
CA LEU A 46 20.68 -17.43 0.33
C LEU A 46 21.41 -17.04 -0.96
N VAL A 47 22.62 -16.49 -0.88
CA VAL A 47 23.43 -16.17 -2.07
C VAL A 47 23.69 -17.42 -2.93
N GLN A 48 24.06 -18.55 -2.31
CA GLN A 48 24.24 -19.80 -3.03
C GLN A 48 22.95 -20.25 -3.72
N ARG A 49 21.80 -20.17 -3.03
CA ARG A 49 20.49 -20.53 -3.60
C ARG A 49 20.12 -19.66 -4.80
N ILE A 50 20.43 -18.36 -4.74
CA ILE A 50 20.23 -17.43 -5.87
C ILE A 50 21.01 -17.90 -7.09
N GLU A 51 22.30 -18.21 -6.95
CA GLU A 51 23.12 -18.68 -8.08
C GLU A 51 22.69 -20.05 -8.62
N GLU A 52 22.22 -20.94 -7.75
CA GLU A 52 21.67 -22.24 -8.16
C GLU A 52 20.37 -22.06 -8.99
N VAL A 53 19.45 -21.19 -8.55
CA VAL A 53 18.24 -20.86 -9.31
C VAL A 53 18.60 -20.19 -10.63
N ARG A 54 19.51 -19.21 -10.61
CA ARG A 54 20.00 -18.53 -11.81
C ARG A 54 20.53 -19.50 -12.85
N THR A 55 21.37 -20.45 -12.42
CA THR A 55 21.94 -21.48 -13.31
C THR A 55 20.85 -22.35 -13.93
N ARG A 56 19.83 -22.77 -13.14
CA ARG A 56 18.70 -23.57 -13.65
C ARG A 56 17.85 -22.80 -14.67
N VAL A 57 17.53 -21.54 -14.39
CA VAL A 57 16.75 -20.70 -15.31
C VAL A 57 17.48 -20.49 -16.64
N LEU A 58 18.79 -20.24 -16.60
CA LEU A 58 19.58 -20.09 -17.83
C LEU A 58 19.67 -21.39 -18.66
N ALA A 59 19.54 -22.55 -18.01
CA ALA A 59 19.50 -23.84 -18.67
C ALA A 59 18.10 -24.21 -19.22
N ASP A 60 17.03 -23.57 -18.75
CA ASP A 60 15.69 -23.73 -19.32
C ASP A 60 15.55 -22.87 -20.59
N THR A 61 15.79 -23.50 -21.74
CA THR A 61 15.70 -22.83 -23.04
C THR A 61 14.38 -23.07 -23.76
N CYS A 62 13.52 -23.97 -23.25
CA CYS A 62 12.34 -24.43 -24.00
C CYS A 62 11.39 -23.28 -24.29
N PHE A 63 11.04 -22.48 -23.29
CA PHE A 63 10.10 -21.37 -23.44
C PHE A 63 10.66 -20.18 -24.23
N ARG A 64 11.99 -20.06 -24.30
CA ARG A 64 12.67 -19.08 -25.16
C ARG A 64 12.63 -19.50 -26.64
N GLU A 65 12.83 -20.79 -26.91
CA GLU A 65 12.90 -21.36 -28.26
C GLU A 65 11.52 -21.69 -28.84
N HIS A 66 10.57 -22.06 -27.97
CA HIS A 66 9.21 -22.47 -28.29
C HIS A 66 8.17 -21.80 -27.38
N PRO A 67 7.99 -20.46 -27.45
CA PRO A 67 7.08 -19.74 -26.56
C PRO A 67 5.64 -20.27 -26.65
N GLY A 68 5.03 -20.57 -25.49
CA GLY A 68 3.65 -21.05 -25.41
C GLY A 68 3.44 -22.50 -25.90
N SER A 69 4.50 -23.24 -26.23
CA SER A 69 4.37 -24.64 -26.67
C SER A 69 3.88 -25.54 -25.54
N ALA A 70 2.93 -26.42 -25.86
CA ALA A 70 2.48 -27.49 -24.97
C ALA A 70 3.56 -28.58 -24.77
N GLU A 71 4.63 -28.57 -25.58
CA GLU A 71 5.76 -29.49 -25.46
C GLU A 71 6.72 -29.07 -24.34
N CYS A 72 6.69 -27.80 -23.92
CA CYS A 72 7.45 -27.34 -22.77
C CYS A 72 6.77 -27.76 -21.46
N ALA A 73 7.56 -27.91 -20.40
CA ALA A 73 7.05 -28.36 -19.11
C ALA A 73 6.24 -27.25 -18.42
N TRP A 74 4.93 -27.49 -18.26
CA TRP A 74 4.01 -26.65 -17.50
C TRP A 74 3.64 -27.32 -16.18
N VAL A 75 3.28 -26.52 -15.19
CA VAL A 75 2.75 -26.97 -13.90
C VAL A 75 1.55 -26.12 -13.49
N ASP A 76 0.58 -26.78 -12.87
CA ASP A 76 -0.56 -26.15 -12.21
C ASP A 76 -0.31 -26.13 -10.70
N HIS A 77 -0.19 -24.94 -10.12
CA HIS A 77 -0.11 -24.75 -8.66
C HIS A 77 -1.40 -24.11 -8.15
N PRO A 78 -2.28 -24.84 -7.44
CA PRO A 78 -3.47 -24.24 -6.86
C PRO A 78 -3.09 -23.27 -5.73
N PHE A 79 -3.75 -22.13 -5.66
CA PHE A 79 -3.65 -21.26 -4.49
C PHE A 79 -4.29 -21.96 -3.28
N ASP A 80 -3.50 -22.11 -2.22
CA ASP A 80 -3.94 -22.67 -0.95
C ASP A 80 -3.62 -21.70 0.20
N PRO A 81 -4.64 -21.13 0.88
CA PRO A 81 -4.44 -20.30 2.07
C PRO A 81 -3.67 -20.99 3.21
N ALA A 82 -3.61 -22.32 3.24
CA ALA A 82 -2.81 -23.07 4.20
C ALA A 82 -1.29 -22.91 4.00
N GLU A 83 -0.85 -22.40 2.84
CA GLU A 83 0.56 -22.04 2.59
C GLU A 83 0.96 -20.73 3.29
N PHE A 84 0.02 -20.00 3.88
CA PHE A 84 0.32 -18.84 4.72
C PHE A 84 1.23 -19.24 5.90
N SER A 85 2.41 -18.65 5.97
CA SER A 85 3.38 -18.92 7.02
C SER A 85 4.40 -17.79 7.08
N MET A 86 4.26 -16.87 8.04
CA MET A 86 5.21 -15.78 8.26
C MET A 86 5.89 -15.94 9.62
N THR A 87 7.22 -15.97 9.67
CA THR A 87 7.97 -15.96 10.94
C THR A 87 8.08 -14.58 11.56
N GLU A 88 8.12 -13.52 10.73
CA GLU A 88 8.29 -12.13 11.18
C GLU A 88 6.99 -11.30 11.09
N GLY A 89 5.83 -11.94 10.93
CA GLY A 89 4.55 -11.25 10.76
C GLY A 89 4.06 -10.51 12.01
N THR A 90 3.40 -9.35 11.84
CA THR A 90 2.72 -8.65 12.95
C THR A 90 1.38 -9.29 13.32
N GLY A 91 0.82 -10.09 12.41
CA GLY A 91 -0.52 -10.67 12.53
C GLY A 91 -1.67 -9.71 12.21
N GLU A 92 -1.39 -8.41 12.07
CA GLU A 92 -2.34 -7.38 11.62
C GLU A 92 -2.32 -7.33 10.08
N ALA A 93 -3.40 -7.81 9.44
CA ALA A 93 -3.45 -7.97 7.99
C ALA A 93 -3.87 -6.68 7.26
N ILE A 94 -3.39 -6.56 6.02
CA ILE A 94 -3.85 -5.58 5.04
C ILE A 94 -4.90 -6.22 4.13
N LEU A 95 -6.09 -5.62 4.08
CA LEU A 95 -7.08 -5.89 3.03
C LEU A 95 -6.79 -4.99 1.82
N VAL A 96 -6.47 -5.59 0.69
CA VAL A 96 -6.31 -4.88 -0.59
C VAL A 96 -7.59 -5.05 -1.39
N VAL A 97 -8.28 -3.93 -1.64
CA VAL A 97 -9.56 -3.89 -2.36
C VAL A 97 -9.30 -3.35 -3.77
N ASP A 98 -9.38 -4.23 -4.77
CA ASP A 98 -9.03 -3.88 -6.14
C ASP A 98 -9.69 -4.78 -7.20
N ASP A 99 -9.45 -4.51 -8.48
CA ASP A 99 -9.96 -5.23 -9.66
C ASP A 99 -9.06 -6.40 -10.09
N PHE A 100 -8.78 -7.33 -9.18
CA PHE A 100 -7.89 -8.46 -9.50
C PHE A 100 -8.44 -9.34 -10.64
N ARG A 101 -7.76 -9.32 -11.80
CA ARG A 101 -8.03 -10.27 -12.91
C ARG A 101 -7.62 -11.71 -12.58
N GLY A 102 -6.70 -11.87 -11.64
CA GLY A 102 -6.14 -13.11 -11.14
C GLY A 102 -4.97 -12.81 -10.21
N LEU A 103 -4.28 -13.85 -9.73
CA LEU A 103 -3.06 -13.67 -8.95
C LEU A 103 -1.84 -13.65 -9.90
N PRO A 104 -1.07 -12.55 -9.97
CA PRO A 104 0.11 -12.47 -10.82
C PRO A 104 1.23 -13.44 -10.35
N PRO A 105 2.17 -13.84 -11.22
CA PRO A 105 3.26 -14.76 -10.86
C PRO A 105 4.07 -14.31 -9.64
N MET A 106 4.35 -13.01 -9.48
CA MET A 106 5.05 -12.49 -8.29
C MET A 106 4.43 -12.95 -6.97
N LEU A 107 3.10 -13.12 -6.90
CA LEU A 107 2.42 -13.52 -5.68
C LEU A 107 2.69 -14.97 -5.29
N LEU A 108 3.16 -15.82 -6.21
CA LEU A 108 3.61 -17.17 -5.87
C LEU A 108 4.82 -17.11 -4.92
N ARG A 109 5.69 -16.10 -5.06
CA ARG A 109 6.80 -15.85 -4.14
C ARG A 109 6.31 -15.37 -2.78
N TYR A 110 5.28 -14.53 -2.77
CA TYR A 110 4.70 -13.96 -1.55
C TYR A 110 3.55 -14.78 -0.96
N ARG A 111 3.33 -16.02 -1.42
CA ARG A 111 2.20 -16.85 -0.99
C ARG A 111 2.19 -17.11 0.52
N ASN A 112 3.38 -17.15 1.12
CA ASN A 112 3.60 -17.21 2.56
C ASN A 112 2.94 -16.05 3.32
N ARG A 113 2.59 -14.95 2.65
CA ARG A 113 1.92 -13.77 3.21
C ARG A 113 0.44 -13.67 2.84
N LEU A 114 -0.05 -14.47 1.88
CA LEU A 114 -1.44 -14.42 1.41
C LEU A 114 -2.35 -15.23 2.34
N ARG A 115 -3.16 -14.54 3.14
CA ARG A 115 -4.15 -15.18 4.04
C ARG A 115 -5.46 -15.55 3.35
N GLY A 116 -5.76 -14.92 2.22
CA GLY A 116 -6.97 -15.25 1.47
C GLY A 116 -7.16 -14.38 0.24
N TYR A 117 -7.93 -14.92 -0.69
CA TYR A 117 -8.32 -14.26 -1.94
C TYR A 117 -9.83 -14.46 -2.14
N PHE A 118 -10.58 -13.37 -2.12
CA PHE A 118 -12.04 -13.37 -2.07
C PHE A 118 -12.65 -12.59 -3.23
N ARG A 119 -13.86 -12.98 -3.64
CA ARG A 119 -14.75 -12.19 -4.50
C ARG A 119 -16.10 -11.99 -3.82
N THR A 120 -16.83 -11.00 -4.28
CA THR A 120 -18.26 -10.86 -3.98
C THR A 120 -19.06 -11.83 -4.86
N THR A 121 -19.98 -12.58 -4.28
CA THR A 121 -20.91 -13.47 -5.01
C THR A 121 -22.22 -12.75 -5.35
N GLU A 122 -23.03 -13.34 -6.22
CA GLU A 122 -24.33 -12.77 -6.64
C GLU A 122 -25.32 -12.59 -5.48
N ASP A 123 -25.25 -13.46 -4.47
CA ASP A 123 -26.04 -13.29 -3.25
C ASP A 123 -25.53 -12.13 -2.38
N GLY A 124 -24.36 -11.58 -2.66
CA GLY A 124 -23.75 -10.48 -1.93
C GLY A 124 -22.91 -10.92 -0.77
N THR A 125 -22.47 -12.17 -0.68
CA THR A 125 -21.47 -12.57 0.34
C THR A 125 -20.05 -12.53 -0.25
N LEU A 126 -19.03 -12.64 0.60
CA LEU A 126 -17.65 -12.84 0.18
C LEU A 126 -17.35 -14.33 0.21
N ALA A 127 -16.85 -14.86 -0.91
CA ALA A 127 -16.44 -16.25 -1.03
C ALA A 127 -14.99 -16.35 -1.51
N PRO A 128 -14.22 -17.36 -1.04
CA PRO A 128 -12.90 -17.64 -1.59
C PRO A 128 -12.95 -17.86 -3.11
N ILE A 129 -11.93 -17.38 -3.81
CA ILE A 129 -11.76 -17.62 -5.24
C ILE A 129 -10.84 -18.83 -5.42
N PRO A 130 -11.32 -19.95 -5.98
CA PRO A 130 -10.41 -20.99 -6.42
C PRO A 130 -9.54 -20.43 -7.56
N PHE A 131 -8.23 -20.50 -7.38
CA PHE A 131 -7.26 -19.99 -8.35
C PHE A 131 -6.15 -21.02 -8.54
N THR A 132 -5.60 -21.09 -9.75
CA THR A 132 -4.48 -21.96 -10.08
C THR A 132 -3.52 -21.18 -10.96
N TRP A 133 -2.26 -21.11 -10.54
CA TRP A 133 -1.19 -20.61 -11.39
C TRP A 133 -0.82 -21.69 -12.38
N HIS A 134 -1.00 -21.42 -13.67
CA HIS A 134 -0.50 -22.24 -14.76
C HIS A 134 0.80 -21.61 -15.29
N LEU A 135 1.94 -22.20 -14.96
CA LEU A 135 3.25 -21.59 -15.21
C LEU A 135 4.24 -22.61 -15.81
N PRO A 136 5.29 -22.15 -16.52
CA PRO A 136 6.47 -22.97 -16.76
C PRO A 136 6.99 -23.61 -15.47
N ALA A 137 7.30 -24.90 -15.50
CA ALA A 137 7.81 -25.61 -14.32
C ALA A 137 9.09 -24.97 -13.77
N GLY A 138 10.01 -24.56 -14.65
CA GLY A 138 11.23 -23.85 -14.26
C GLY A 138 10.97 -22.49 -13.59
N LEU A 139 9.95 -21.75 -14.05
CA LEU A 139 9.54 -20.50 -13.41
C LEU A 139 8.92 -20.75 -12.03
N HIS A 140 8.00 -21.71 -11.94
CA HIS A 140 7.40 -22.12 -10.67
C HIS A 140 8.48 -22.46 -9.64
N ASP A 141 9.43 -23.32 -10.00
CA ASP A 141 10.52 -23.75 -9.12
C ASP A 141 11.44 -22.59 -8.72
N ALA A 142 11.71 -21.66 -9.64
CA ALA A 142 12.49 -20.46 -9.36
C ALA A 142 11.80 -19.55 -8.33
N LEU A 143 10.50 -19.29 -8.48
CA LEU A 143 9.76 -18.42 -7.57
C LEU A 143 9.52 -19.08 -6.20
N THR A 144 9.22 -20.36 -6.19
CA THR A 144 8.94 -21.13 -4.96
C THR A 144 10.17 -21.31 -4.08
N ALA A 145 11.38 -21.31 -4.66
CA ALA A 145 12.65 -21.39 -3.91
C ALA A 145 12.85 -20.25 -2.89
N PHE A 146 12.13 -19.13 -3.06
CA PHE A 146 12.19 -17.95 -2.20
C PHE A 146 10.87 -17.66 -1.48
N ALA A 147 9.90 -18.57 -1.52
CA ALA A 147 8.59 -18.43 -0.87
C ALA A 147 8.56 -19.02 0.56
N GLY A 148 9.72 -19.08 1.23
CA GLY A 148 9.83 -19.57 2.60
C GLY A 148 9.21 -18.63 3.63
N PRO A 149 9.15 -18.99 4.92
CA PRO A 149 8.40 -18.22 5.91
C PRO A 149 9.08 -16.91 6.36
N GLY A 150 10.37 -16.76 6.07
CA GLY A 150 11.11 -15.51 6.29
C GLY A 150 10.86 -14.47 5.19
N ILE A 151 11.22 -13.23 5.48
CA ILE A 151 11.14 -12.13 4.50
C ILE A 151 12.42 -12.13 3.66
N ILE A 152 12.28 -12.22 2.34
CA ILE A 152 13.36 -12.08 1.36
C ILE A 152 13.02 -10.89 0.44
N PRO A 153 13.68 -9.74 0.61
CA PRO A 153 13.47 -8.57 -0.25
C PRO A 153 13.74 -8.90 -1.72
N ALA A 154 12.92 -8.34 -2.62
CA ALA A 154 13.13 -8.44 -4.08
C ALA A 154 14.51 -7.93 -4.51
N GLU A 155 15.05 -6.90 -3.86
CA GLU A 155 16.37 -6.34 -4.17
C GLU A 155 17.51 -7.36 -4.07
N TRP A 156 17.41 -8.30 -3.13
CA TRP A 156 18.43 -9.34 -2.95
C TRP A 156 18.39 -10.39 -4.05
N LEU A 157 17.30 -10.47 -4.81
CA LEU A 157 17.11 -11.42 -5.91
C LEU A 157 17.36 -10.79 -7.28
N SER A 158 17.80 -9.53 -7.36
CA SER A 158 17.86 -8.74 -8.60
C SER A 158 18.65 -9.39 -9.72
N SER A 159 19.67 -10.20 -9.40
CA SER A 159 20.45 -10.98 -10.37
C SER A 159 19.65 -12.05 -11.13
N LEU A 160 18.45 -12.39 -10.65
CA LEU A 160 17.51 -13.31 -11.30
C LEU A 160 16.63 -12.63 -12.35
N TRP A 161 16.50 -11.30 -12.33
CA TRP A 161 15.56 -10.59 -13.20
C TRP A 161 15.86 -10.82 -14.67
N GLU A 162 17.09 -10.57 -15.12
CA GLU A 162 17.47 -10.73 -16.52
C GLU A 162 17.34 -12.21 -16.99
N PRO A 163 17.84 -13.21 -16.24
CA PRO A 163 17.59 -14.63 -16.56
C PRO A 163 16.10 -14.99 -16.69
N LEU A 164 15.27 -14.61 -15.71
CA LEU A 164 13.84 -14.94 -15.73
C LEU A 164 13.11 -14.23 -16.87
N ASN A 165 13.40 -12.95 -17.07
CA ASN A 165 12.81 -12.18 -18.17
C ASN A 165 13.25 -12.71 -19.54
N GLY A 166 14.51 -13.13 -19.69
CA GLY A 166 15.01 -13.73 -20.92
C GLY A 166 14.42 -15.11 -21.25
N ALA A 167 14.08 -15.90 -20.22
CA ALA A 167 13.48 -17.23 -20.39
C ALA A 167 11.95 -17.19 -20.53
N TYR A 168 11.28 -16.35 -19.75
CA TYR A 168 9.82 -16.39 -19.57
C TYR A 168 9.10 -15.06 -19.85
N GLY A 169 9.83 -13.95 -20.05
CA GLY A 169 9.23 -12.60 -20.14
C GLY A 169 8.38 -12.36 -21.39
N SER A 170 8.45 -13.23 -22.41
CA SER A 170 7.58 -13.19 -23.59
C SER A 170 6.23 -13.88 -23.39
N LEU A 171 6.05 -14.61 -22.29
CA LEU A 171 4.83 -15.36 -22.00
C LEU A 171 3.76 -14.41 -21.44
N ASP A 172 2.52 -14.55 -21.94
CA ASP A 172 1.37 -13.96 -21.28
C ASP A 172 0.96 -14.84 -20.09
N LEU A 173 1.51 -14.51 -18.93
CA LEU A 173 1.23 -15.22 -17.67
C LEU A 173 0.00 -14.65 -16.94
N GLY A 174 -0.78 -13.79 -17.61
CA GLY A 174 -1.98 -13.19 -17.05
C GLY A 174 -1.72 -12.33 -15.80
N GLY A 175 -2.81 -11.96 -15.11
CA GLY A 175 -2.74 -11.25 -13.82
C GLY A 175 -2.23 -9.81 -13.85
N LEU A 176 -1.82 -9.29 -15.00
CA LEU A 176 -1.45 -7.89 -15.18
C LEU A 176 -2.71 -7.01 -15.26
N GLY A 177 -2.88 -6.15 -14.27
CA GLY A 177 -4.03 -5.27 -14.10
C GLY A 177 -3.74 -4.18 -13.07
N HIS A 178 -4.75 -3.37 -12.75
CA HIS A 178 -4.58 -2.28 -11.80
C HIS A 178 -4.24 -2.83 -10.40
N GLY A 179 -4.94 -3.86 -9.93
CA GLY A 179 -4.60 -4.54 -8.66
C GLY A 179 -3.18 -5.12 -8.58
N TYR A 180 -2.56 -5.54 -9.70
CA TYR A 180 -1.15 -5.97 -9.72
C TYR A 180 -0.22 -4.80 -9.37
N ILE A 181 -0.44 -3.64 -9.97
CA ILE A 181 0.41 -2.47 -9.74
C ILE A 181 0.30 -2.05 -8.27
N VAL A 182 -0.92 -1.98 -7.72
CA VAL A 182 -1.16 -1.68 -6.31
C VAL A 182 -0.37 -2.64 -5.40
N LEU A 183 -0.45 -3.95 -5.66
CA LEU A 183 0.30 -4.94 -4.88
C LEU A 183 1.81 -4.79 -5.01
N SER A 184 2.30 -4.51 -6.22
CA SER A 184 3.73 -4.35 -6.48
C SER A 184 4.36 -3.14 -5.80
N LEU A 185 3.57 -2.12 -5.46
CA LEU A 185 3.98 -0.96 -4.68
C LEU A 185 3.88 -1.21 -3.17
N LEU A 186 2.92 -2.04 -2.74
CA LEU A 186 2.63 -2.29 -1.34
C LEU A 186 3.50 -3.39 -0.72
N VAL A 187 3.70 -4.50 -1.43
CA VAL A 187 4.14 -5.77 -0.83
C VAL A 187 5.53 -5.65 -0.19
N GLU A 188 6.47 -4.97 -0.85
CA GLU A 188 7.80 -4.74 -0.29
C GLU A 188 7.86 -3.56 0.68
N ALA A 189 6.96 -2.57 0.55
CA ALA A 189 6.95 -1.39 1.42
C ALA A 189 6.46 -1.72 2.85
N SER A 190 5.59 -2.73 2.98
CA SER A 190 5.04 -3.23 4.25
C SER A 190 5.30 -4.74 4.42
N PRO A 191 6.56 -5.18 4.61
CA PRO A 191 6.94 -6.59 4.45
C PRO A 191 6.44 -7.52 5.58
N ARG A 192 6.08 -6.97 6.74
CA ARG A 192 5.65 -7.75 7.93
C ARG A 192 4.14 -7.97 8.02
N GLN A 193 3.37 -7.34 7.13
CA GLN A 193 1.91 -7.44 7.13
C GLN A 193 1.45 -8.62 6.25
N PRO A 194 0.59 -9.52 6.78
CA PRO A 194 -0.17 -10.45 5.98
C PRO A 194 -1.09 -9.71 5.00
N LEU A 195 -1.42 -10.35 3.88
CA LEU A 195 -2.25 -9.79 2.82
C LEU A 195 -3.54 -10.59 2.70
N VAL A 196 -4.66 -9.87 2.61
CA VAL A 196 -5.98 -10.38 2.24
C VAL A 196 -6.39 -9.66 0.98
N LEU A 197 -6.67 -10.40 -0.08
CA LEU A 197 -7.03 -9.83 -1.37
C LEU A 197 -8.53 -9.94 -1.57
N TRP A 198 -9.17 -8.83 -1.92
CA TRP A 198 -10.58 -8.83 -2.27
C TRP A 198 -10.76 -8.24 -3.67
N LYS A 199 -11.16 -9.11 -4.60
CA LYS A 199 -11.64 -8.75 -5.93
C LYS A 199 -13.03 -8.14 -5.79
N ASP A 200 -13.09 -6.81 -5.71
CA ASP A 200 -14.37 -6.13 -5.70
C ASP A 200 -14.85 -5.91 -7.13
N GLU A 201 -16.00 -6.46 -7.49
CA GLU A 201 -16.59 -6.31 -8.83
C GLU A 201 -17.66 -5.18 -8.84
N GLY A 202 -17.82 -4.46 -7.72
CA GLY A 202 -18.76 -3.33 -7.62
C GLY A 202 -20.18 -3.72 -8.01
N PHE A 203 -20.80 -2.92 -8.88
CA PHE A 203 -22.13 -3.18 -9.42
C PHE A 203 -22.21 -4.29 -10.48
N GLU A 204 -21.09 -4.87 -10.93
CA GLU A 204 -21.12 -5.97 -11.93
C GLU A 204 -21.77 -7.25 -11.39
N VAL A 205 -21.72 -7.44 -10.08
CA VAL A 205 -22.30 -8.59 -9.37
C VAL A 205 -23.54 -8.21 -8.56
N ALA A 206 -24.03 -6.98 -8.70
CA ALA A 206 -25.27 -6.54 -8.08
C ALA A 206 -26.50 -7.12 -8.82
N PRO A 207 -27.67 -7.22 -8.15
CA PRO A 207 -28.91 -7.66 -8.80
C PRO A 207 -29.20 -6.88 -10.09
N ARG A 208 -28.97 -7.51 -11.24
CA ARG A 208 -28.91 -6.84 -12.54
C ARG A 208 -30.20 -6.12 -12.92
N GLU A 209 -31.35 -6.74 -12.66
CA GLU A 209 -32.66 -6.12 -12.94
C GLU A 209 -32.86 -4.84 -12.14
N ALA A 210 -32.47 -4.85 -10.86
CA ALA A 210 -32.56 -3.69 -9.98
C ALA A 210 -31.57 -2.60 -10.38
N PHE A 211 -30.34 -2.97 -10.73
CA PHE A 211 -29.34 -2.03 -11.24
C PHE A 211 -29.81 -1.39 -12.55
N CYS A 212 -30.24 -2.18 -13.53
CA CYS A 212 -30.68 -1.73 -14.86
C CYS A 212 -32.11 -1.16 -14.93
N ALA A 213 -32.83 -1.07 -13.81
CA ALA A 213 -34.10 -0.33 -13.76
C ALA A 213 -33.84 1.18 -13.89
N PRO A 214 -34.49 1.90 -14.83
CA PRO A 214 -34.21 3.32 -15.12
C PRO A 214 -34.78 4.28 -14.07
N THR A 215 -35.26 3.76 -12.94
CA THR A 215 -35.88 4.50 -11.84
C THR A 215 -35.11 4.27 -10.54
N ALA A 216 -35.38 5.11 -9.55
CA ALA A 216 -34.85 5.02 -8.19
C ALA A 216 -35.99 4.90 -7.17
N THR A 217 -36.92 3.95 -7.41
CA THR A 217 -38.01 3.66 -6.47
C THR A 217 -37.54 2.66 -5.41
N PRO A 218 -38.21 2.56 -4.25
CA PRO A 218 -37.87 1.57 -3.22
C PRO A 218 -37.75 0.14 -3.75
N GLU A 219 -38.62 -0.26 -4.68
CA GLU A 219 -38.63 -1.61 -5.30
C GLU A 219 -37.33 -1.90 -6.08
N THR A 220 -36.70 -0.85 -6.61
CA THR A 220 -35.47 -0.96 -7.42
C THR A 220 -34.20 -0.71 -6.61
N LEU A 221 -34.29 0.04 -5.50
CA LEU A 221 -33.15 0.32 -4.64
C LEU A 221 -32.97 -0.72 -3.54
N GLU A 222 -34.06 -1.26 -2.99
CA GLU A 222 -34.01 -2.23 -1.88
C GLU A 222 -33.22 -3.51 -2.22
N PRO A 223 -33.33 -4.11 -3.42
CA PRO A 223 -32.49 -5.26 -3.78
C PRO A 223 -31.00 -4.93 -3.78
N LEU A 224 -30.62 -3.73 -4.23
CA LEU A 224 -29.23 -3.25 -4.23
C LEU A 224 -28.75 -3.00 -2.79
N HIS A 225 -29.54 -2.34 -1.96
CA HIS A 225 -29.25 -2.15 -0.54
C HIS A 225 -29.16 -3.47 0.23
N ALA A 226 -30.03 -4.43 -0.05
CA ALA A 226 -29.98 -5.76 0.58
C ALA A 226 -28.72 -6.53 0.18
N HIS A 227 -28.32 -6.46 -1.08
CA HIS A 227 -27.06 -7.02 -1.57
C HIS A 227 -25.84 -6.37 -0.90
N ALA A 228 -25.79 -5.03 -0.85
CA ALA A 228 -24.72 -4.29 -0.19
C ALA A 228 -24.65 -4.55 1.32
N ARG A 229 -25.78 -4.72 2.02
CA ARG A 229 -25.80 -5.10 3.44
C ARG A 229 -25.21 -6.49 3.69
N ARG A 230 -25.59 -7.48 2.88
CA ARG A 230 -25.00 -8.83 2.98
C ARG A 230 -23.50 -8.79 2.70
N LYS A 231 -23.07 -7.95 1.75
CA LYS A 231 -21.66 -7.74 1.40
C LYS A 231 -20.90 -7.14 2.57
N ALA A 232 -21.45 -6.09 3.18
CA ALA A 232 -20.92 -5.48 4.38
C ALA A 232 -20.80 -6.46 5.54
N ASP A 233 -21.84 -7.25 5.82
CA ASP A 233 -21.82 -8.22 6.93
C ASP A 233 -20.78 -9.32 6.71
N SER A 234 -20.71 -9.86 5.47
CA SER A 234 -19.70 -10.86 5.11
C SER A 234 -18.29 -10.29 5.17
N LEU A 235 -18.07 -9.07 4.68
CA LEU A 235 -16.79 -8.38 4.74
C LEU A 235 -16.35 -8.16 6.20
N ARG A 236 -17.28 -7.73 7.06
CA ARG A 236 -17.01 -7.53 8.50
C ARG A 236 -16.58 -8.84 9.18
N SER A 237 -17.19 -9.97 8.78
CA SER A 237 -16.78 -11.30 9.26
C SER A 237 -15.37 -11.67 8.80
N VAL A 238 -15.07 -11.52 7.50
CA VAL A 238 -13.74 -11.81 6.93
C VAL A 238 -12.66 -10.95 7.58
N MET A 239 -12.91 -9.64 7.74
CA MET A 239 -11.97 -8.72 8.38
C MET A 239 -11.66 -9.14 9.82
N ARG A 240 -12.68 -9.54 10.59
CA ARG A 240 -12.50 -10.02 11.97
C ARG A 240 -11.73 -11.34 12.01
N GLU A 241 -12.11 -12.31 11.20
CA GLU A 241 -11.50 -13.65 11.17
C GLU A 241 -10.01 -13.59 10.80
N LEU A 242 -9.67 -12.76 9.82
CA LEU A 242 -8.30 -12.66 9.31
C LEU A 242 -7.47 -11.56 10.00
N ASN A 243 -8.03 -10.90 11.02
CA ASN A 243 -7.46 -9.77 11.76
C ASN A 243 -6.97 -8.63 10.83
N VAL A 244 -7.84 -8.20 9.91
CA VAL A 244 -7.61 -7.03 9.06
C VAL A 244 -7.64 -5.77 9.92
N ARG A 245 -6.54 -5.00 9.88
CA ARG A 245 -6.38 -3.71 10.57
C ARG A 245 -6.06 -2.55 9.64
N PHE A 246 -5.74 -2.88 8.40
CA PHE A 246 -5.29 -1.96 7.39
C PHE A 246 -6.08 -2.21 6.11
N ILE A 247 -6.53 -1.16 5.46
CA ILE A 247 -7.22 -1.24 4.18
C ILE A 247 -6.46 -0.38 3.17
N ASN A 248 -6.10 -0.99 2.05
CA ASN A 248 -5.74 -0.27 0.84
C ASN A 248 -6.94 -0.26 -0.10
N PHE A 249 -7.57 0.90 -0.25
CA PHE A 249 -8.68 1.12 -1.17
C PHE A 249 -8.21 2.03 -2.32
N SER A 250 -7.68 1.41 -3.37
CA SER A 250 -7.11 2.10 -4.54
C SER A 250 -8.14 2.33 -5.65
N ARG A 251 -9.42 2.47 -5.29
CA ARG A 251 -10.54 2.59 -6.23
C ARG A 251 -11.52 3.67 -5.75
N GLY A 252 -12.52 3.97 -6.57
CA GLY A 252 -13.63 4.86 -6.23
C GLY A 252 -14.80 4.63 -7.18
N GLU A 253 -16.01 4.94 -6.72
CA GLU A 253 -17.22 4.90 -7.54
C GLU A 253 -17.86 6.29 -7.60
N THR A 254 -18.10 6.74 -8.82
CA THR A 254 -18.75 8.01 -9.14
C THR A 254 -19.96 7.78 -10.03
N VAL A 255 -20.84 8.77 -10.14
CA VAL A 255 -21.94 8.77 -11.12
C VAL A 255 -21.43 8.48 -12.54
N ALA A 256 -20.25 8.99 -12.92
CA ALA A 256 -19.65 8.70 -14.22
C ALA A 256 -19.26 7.22 -14.37
N THR A 257 -18.61 6.62 -13.37
CA THR A 257 -18.26 5.19 -13.43
C THR A 257 -19.49 4.27 -13.43
N LEU A 258 -20.58 4.68 -12.77
CA LEU A 258 -21.86 3.96 -12.83
C LEU A 258 -22.49 4.08 -14.22
N ARG A 259 -22.33 5.22 -14.90
CA ARG A 259 -22.78 5.39 -16.29
C ARG A 259 -22.06 4.44 -17.23
N ASP A 260 -20.75 4.30 -17.09
CA ASP A 260 -19.95 3.36 -17.89
C ASP A 260 -20.35 1.91 -17.59
N THR A 261 -20.57 1.59 -16.31
CA THR A 261 -21.06 0.28 -15.87
C THR A 261 -22.45 -0.02 -16.43
N TRP A 262 -23.36 0.96 -16.42
CA TRP A 262 -24.68 0.86 -17.03
C TRP A 262 -24.60 0.57 -18.53
N ALA A 263 -23.78 1.32 -19.27
CA ALA A 263 -23.61 1.13 -20.71
C ALA A 263 -23.17 -0.30 -21.04
N ARG A 264 -22.24 -0.85 -20.24
CA ARG A 264 -21.74 -2.22 -20.40
C ARG A 264 -22.76 -3.30 -20.02
N LEU A 265 -23.51 -3.12 -18.93
CA LEU A 265 -24.38 -4.16 -18.37
C LEU A 265 -25.82 -4.09 -18.85
N CYS A 266 -26.35 -2.90 -19.09
CA CYS A 266 -27.78 -2.70 -19.36
C CYS A 266 -28.07 -2.49 -20.86
N GLY A 267 -27.05 -2.16 -21.67
CA GLY A 267 -27.18 -2.03 -23.13
C GLY A 267 -28.14 -0.92 -23.60
N ALA A 268 -28.54 -0.03 -22.69
CA ALA A 268 -29.51 1.03 -22.93
C ALA A 268 -28.91 2.39 -22.56
N THR A 269 -29.57 3.48 -22.98
CA THR A 269 -29.23 4.82 -22.53
C THR A 269 -29.27 4.87 -21.00
N PRO A 270 -28.20 5.37 -20.34
CA PRO A 270 -28.20 5.51 -18.89
C PRO A 270 -29.30 6.45 -18.41
N PRO A 271 -29.87 6.21 -17.21
CA PRO A 271 -30.86 7.10 -16.62
C PRO A 271 -30.21 8.41 -16.17
N SER A 272 -30.99 9.31 -15.59
CA SER A 272 -30.48 10.58 -15.07
C SER A 272 -29.44 10.38 -13.96
N ASP A 273 -28.57 11.37 -13.78
CA ASP A 273 -27.56 11.39 -12.73
C ASP A 273 -28.17 11.26 -11.32
N GLU A 274 -29.39 11.73 -11.12
CA GLU A 274 -30.15 11.54 -9.88
C GLU A 274 -30.43 10.06 -9.60
N VAL A 275 -30.86 9.30 -10.62
CA VAL A 275 -31.10 7.86 -10.49
C VAL A 275 -29.79 7.11 -10.26
N LEU A 276 -28.73 7.45 -10.99
CA LEU A 276 -27.41 6.83 -10.81
C LEU A 276 -26.83 7.14 -9.42
N ARG A 277 -27.00 8.37 -8.91
CA ARG A 277 -26.60 8.75 -7.55
C ARG A 277 -27.39 7.97 -6.51
N ALA A 278 -28.69 7.81 -6.66
CA ALA A 278 -29.50 7.00 -5.75
C ALA A 278 -29.02 5.53 -5.72
N LYS A 279 -28.63 4.98 -6.88
CA LYS A 279 -28.02 3.64 -6.95
C LYS A 279 -26.64 3.62 -6.28
N LEU A 280 -25.79 4.61 -6.51
CA LEU A 280 -24.47 4.73 -5.86
C LEU A 280 -24.60 4.75 -4.33
N LEU A 281 -25.59 5.45 -3.78
CA LEU A 281 -25.82 5.48 -2.33
C LEU A 281 -26.18 4.11 -1.74
N THR A 282 -26.58 3.13 -2.57
CA THR A 282 -26.87 1.78 -2.08
C THR A 282 -25.63 1.04 -1.54
N VAL A 283 -24.42 1.44 -1.92
CA VAL A 283 -23.17 0.83 -1.43
C VAL A 283 -22.68 1.38 -0.09
N GLU A 284 -23.37 2.36 0.49
CA GLU A 284 -23.01 2.96 1.79
C GLU A 284 -22.69 1.92 2.89
N PRO A 285 -23.44 0.81 3.06
CA PRO A 285 -23.11 -0.19 4.08
C PRO A 285 -21.70 -0.79 3.94
N VAL A 286 -21.20 -0.91 2.71
CA VAL A 286 -19.85 -1.44 2.43
C VAL A 286 -18.80 -0.38 2.77
N MET A 287 -19.05 0.88 2.43
CA MET A 287 -18.18 2.01 2.75
C MET A 287 -18.06 2.20 4.27
N GLU A 288 -19.14 2.00 5.02
CA GLU A 288 -19.11 2.00 6.49
C GLU A 288 -18.21 0.91 7.07
N VAL A 289 -18.18 -0.28 6.45
CA VAL A 289 -17.24 -1.33 6.89
C VAL A 289 -15.80 -0.98 6.54
N LEU A 290 -15.55 -0.45 5.35
CA LEU A 290 -14.20 -0.10 4.92
C LEU A 290 -13.62 1.10 5.68
N PHE A 291 -14.44 2.08 6.04
CA PHE A 291 -13.95 3.37 6.54
C PHE A 291 -14.40 3.71 7.97
N GLY A 292 -15.37 2.98 8.51
CA GLY A 292 -15.94 3.18 9.85
C GLY A 292 -15.76 1.99 10.79
N SER A 293 -15.05 0.92 10.39
CA SER A 293 -14.76 -0.21 11.28
C SER A 293 -13.83 0.21 12.43
N PRO A 294 -14.19 -0.06 13.71
CA PRO A 294 -13.34 0.29 14.84
C PRO A 294 -11.97 -0.38 14.80
N GLY A 295 -10.93 0.40 15.03
CA GLY A 295 -9.54 -0.07 15.04
C GLY A 295 -9.04 -0.59 13.70
N VAL A 296 -9.57 -0.04 12.60
CA VAL A 296 -9.13 -0.32 11.24
C VAL A 296 -8.84 1.00 10.54
N PHE A 297 -7.62 1.15 10.03
CA PHE A 297 -7.22 2.30 9.21
C PHE A 297 -7.40 2.02 7.72
N ALA A 298 -7.86 3.03 6.97
CA ALA A 298 -8.01 2.93 5.53
C ALA A 298 -7.25 4.04 4.78
N ALA A 299 -6.34 3.64 3.89
CA ALA A 299 -5.78 4.51 2.87
C ALA A 299 -6.67 4.45 1.62
N HIS A 300 -7.27 5.59 1.26
CA HIS A 300 -8.22 5.73 0.16
C HIS A 300 -7.61 6.59 -0.95
N ALA A 301 -7.50 6.06 -2.16
CA ALA A 301 -7.13 6.85 -3.33
C ALA A 301 -8.17 7.94 -3.60
N ALA A 302 -7.79 9.22 -3.52
CA ALA A 302 -8.73 10.32 -3.72
C ALA A 302 -9.23 10.38 -5.19
N GLY A 303 -10.53 10.66 -5.36
CA GLY A 303 -11.17 10.78 -6.67
C GLY A 303 -11.01 12.15 -7.33
N TYR A 304 -10.95 12.17 -8.67
CA TYR A 304 -11.02 13.40 -9.48
C TYR A 304 -12.47 13.90 -9.57
N VAL A 305 -13.01 14.39 -8.45
CA VAL A 305 -14.43 14.71 -8.30
C VAL A 305 -14.65 16.19 -8.05
N SER A 306 -15.72 16.75 -8.62
CA SER A 306 -16.08 18.16 -8.48
C SER A 306 -16.91 18.46 -7.23
N GLY A 307 -17.62 17.46 -6.69
CA GLY A 307 -18.55 17.65 -5.58
C GLY A 307 -19.12 16.34 -5.04
N PRO A 308 -19.70 16.36 -3.82
CA PRO A 308 -20.28 15.18 -3.17
C PRO A 308 -21.51 14.63 -3.90
N ASP A 309 -22.09 15.42 -4.79
CA ASP A 309 -23.18 15.02 -5.68
C ASP A 309 -22.70 14.06 -6.79
N VAL A 310 -21.40 14.01 -7.09
CA VAL A 310 -20.84 13.08 -8.10
C VAL A 310 -20.24 11.85 -7.45
N SER A 311 -19.69 12.00 -6.24
CA SER A 311 -19.14 10.92 -5.42
C SER A 311 -19.29 11.26 -3.94
N PRO A 312 -20.34 10.79 -3.25
CA PRO A 312 -20.56 11.15 -1.85
C PRO A 312 -19.49 10.58 -0.91
N PHE A 313 -18.78 9.52 -1.35
CA PHE A 313 -17.80 8.83 -0.52
C PHE A 313 -16.38 9.38 -0.66
N ASP A 314 -16.08 10.26 -1.62
CA ASP A 314 -14.72 10.84 -1.79
C ASP A 314 -14.46 12.12 -0.97
N PHE A 315 -15.43 12.53 -0.14
CA PHE A 315 -15.39 13.78 0.63
C PHE A 315 -15.14 13.53 2.13
N PRO A 316 -14.67 14.54 2.89
CA PRO A 316 -14.48 14.38 4.32
C PRO A 316 -15.81 14.01 4.98
N SER A 317 -15.77 13.09 5.93
CA SER A 317 -16.97 12.60 6.61
C SER A 317 -16.63 12.27 8.06
N GLU A 318 -17.40 12.82 9.00
CA GLU A 318 -17.29 12.49 10.43
C GLU A 318 -17.61 11.01 10.71
N ARG A 319 -18.32 10.34 9.79
CA ARG A 319 -18.63 8.90 9.87
C ARG A 319 -17.44 8.02 9.49
N HIS A 320 -16.41 8.58 8.88
CA HIS A 320 -15.25 7.86 8.37
C HIS A 320 -13.94 8.44 8.91
N PRO A 321 -13.79 8.55 10.24
CA PRO A 321 -12.64 9.25 10.83
C PRO A 321 -11.33 8.50 10.56
N ASN A 322 -11.35 7.17 10.50
CA ASN A 322 -10.15 6.34 10.35
C ASN A 322 -9.65 6.21 8.90
N ARG A 323 -10.13 7.08 8.01
CA ARG A 323 -9.79 7.06 6.59
C ARG A 323 -8.95 8.27 6.23
N LEU A 324 -7.89 8.02 5.48
CA LEU A 324 -7.04 9.05 4.88
C LEU A 324 -7.20 9.03 3.36
N ARG A 325 -7.67 10.14 2.77
CA ARG A 325 -7.80 10.30 1.31
C ARG A 325 -6.50 10.85 0.73
N VAL A 326 -5.97 10.14 -0.24
CA VAL A 326 -4.59 10.27 -0.69
C VAL A 326 -4.56 10.81 -2.12
N GLY A 327 -3.96 11.99 -2.25
CA GLY A 327 -3.53 12.58 -3.52
C GLY A 327 -2.04 12.33 -3.76
N PHE A 328 -1.55 12.84 -4.88
CA PHE A 328 -0.13 12.83 -5.22
C PHE A 328 0.34 14.20 -5.69
N PHE A 329 1.65 14.41 -5.61
CA PHE A 329 2.34 15.44 -6.37
C PHE A 329 3.65 14.86 -6.88
N ASN A 330 4.23 15.50 -7.89
CA ASN A 330 5.46 15.03 -8.53
C ASN A 330 6.55 16.07 -8.37
N SER A 331 7.55 15.78 -7.54
CA SER A 331 8.76 16.58 -7.49
C SER A 331 9.99 15.70 -7.36
N LEU A 332 11.06 16.04 -8.09
CA LEU A 332 12.37 15.42 -7.88
C LEU A 332 13.07 15.96 -6.62
N ASP A 333 12.78 17.21 -6.27
CA ASP A 333 13.18 17.82 -5.01
C ASP A 333 11.99 18.61 -4.47
N SER A 334 11.29 18.03 -3.52
CA SER A 334 10.10 18.64 -2.92
C SER A 334 10.44 19.88 -2.09
N GLY A 335 11.70 20.05 -1.65
CA GLY A 335 12.08 21.05 -0.66
C GLY A 335 11.43 20.86 0.73
N LEU A 336 10.68 19.77 0.92
CA LEU A 336 10.03 19.43 2.19
C LEU A 336 11.01 18.73 3.14
N ASP A 337 10.80 18.93 4.44
CA ASP A 337 11.40 18.13 5.52
C ASP A 337 10.59 16.87 5.84
N ALA A 338 11.02 16.10 6.85
CA ALA A 338 10.40 14.82 7.24
C ALA A 338 8.98 14.95 7.83
N GLU A 339 8.58 16.16 8.20
CA GLU A 339 7.25 16.50 8.72
C GLU A 339 6.41 17.23 7.67
N GLY A 340 6.96 17.43 6.46
CA GLY A 340 6.30 18.11 5.35
C GLY A 340 6.38 19.63 5.42
N HIS A 341 7.22 20.22 6.28
CA HIS A 341 7.46 21.66 6.26
C HIS A 341 8.34 22.04 5.08
N GLY A 342 7.96 23.08 4.35
CA GLY A 342 8.78 23.61 3.26
C GLY A 342 8.04 24.60 2.36
N PRO A 343 8.59 24.91 1.18
CA PRO A 343 7.97 25.83 0.23
C PRO A 343 6.88 25.15 -0.60
N TYR A 344 5.60 25.49 -0.37
CA TYR A 344 4.47 24.88 -1.10
C TYR A 344 4.14 25.53 -2.43
N ALA A 345 4.65 26.74 -2.70
CA ALA A 345 4.22 27.56 -3.85
C ALA A 345 4.41 26.88 -5.22
N ASN A 346 5.31 25.89 -5.31
CA ASN A 346 5.61 25.16 -6.53
C ASN A 346 5.11 23.70 -6.50
N LEU A 347 4.39 23.30 -5.46
CA LEU A 347 3.84 21.95 -5.34
C LEU A 347 2.42 21.91 -5.90
N GLU A 348 2.21 21.08 -6.92
CA GLU A 348 0.91 20.91 -7.56
C GLU A 348 0.33 19.54 -7.19
N GLY A 349 -0.54 19.53 -6.17
CA GLY A 349 -1.26 18.34 -5.74
C GLY A 349 -2.42 17.97 -6.68
N GLN A 350 -2.62 16.67 -6.88
CA GLN A 350 -3.76 16.10 -7.61
C GLN A 350 -4.42 14.95 -6.82
N PRO A 351 -5.77 14.83 -6.83
CA PRO A 351 -6.77 15.77 -7.34
C PRO A 351 -6.86 17.04 -6.48
N ALA A 352 -7.87 17.88 -6.68
CA ALA A 352 -8.03 19.13 -5.93
C ALA A 352 -8.23 18.92 -4.41
N ALA A 353 -7.83 19.90 -3.62
CA ALA A 353 -7.67 19.80 -2.16
C ALA A 353 -8.95 19.46 -1.39
N HIS A 354 -10.14 19.73 -1.92
CA HIS A 354 -11.39 19.36 -1.24
C HIS A 354 -11.60 17.85 -1.12
N ALA A 355 -11.00 17.06 -2.02
CA ALA A 355 -11.12 15.61 -2.05
C ALA A 355 -9.95 14.88 -1.36
N VAL A 356 -8.96 15.61 -0.84
CA VAL A 356 -7.68 15.06 -0.39
C VAL A 356 -7.40 15.47 1.06
N ASP A 357 -6.91 14.53 1.85
CA ASP A 357 -6.38 14.79 3.20
C ASP A 357 -4.86 14.99 3.16
N ILE A 358 -4.17 14.21 2.32
CA ILE A 358 -2.71 14.22 2.18
C ILE A 358 -2.29 14.05 0.72
N TYR A 359 -1.28 14.82 0.29
CA TYR A 359 -0.57 14.68 -0.97
C TYR A 359 0.80 14.08 -0.72
N LEU A 360 1.14 13.01 -1.42
CA LEU A 360 2.43 12.35 -1.28
C LEU A 360 3.30 12.56 -2.53
N ASN A 361 4.59 12.80 -2.33
CA ASN A 361 5.54 12.88 -3.43
C ASN A 361 5.81 11.48 -3.99
N ALA A 362 5.75 11.33 -5.32
CA ALA A 362 6.14 10.10 -5.99
C ALA A 362 7.65 10.04 -6.31
N GLY A 363 8.36 11.18 -6.25
CA GLY A 363 9.80 11.24 -6.57
C GLY A 363 10.13 10.95 -8.05
N ILE A 364 9.11 10.97 -8.91
CA ILE A 364 9.22 10.71 -10.35
C ILE A 364 8.52 11.81 -11.16
N ARG A 365 8.94 12.06 -12.40
CA ARG A 365 8.26 12.97 -13.32
C ARG A 365 7.04 12.30 -13.98
N PRO A 366 5.97 13.05 -14.28
CA PRO A 366 4.74 12.50 -14.84
C PRO A 366 4.81 12.16 -16.34
N SER A 367 5.88 12.54 -17.04
CA SER A 367 6.06 12.35 -18.47
C SER A 367 7.35 11.57 -18.78
N ARG A 368 7.36 10.87 -19.92
CA ARG A 368 8.54 10.16 -20.43
C ARG A 368 9.61 11.15 -20.94
N PRO A 369 10.91 10.92 -20.72
CA PRO A 369 11.48 9.88 -19.86
C PRO A 369 11.10 10.15 -18.39
N PHE A 370 10.69 9.10 -17.68
CA PHE A 370 10.26 9.20 -16.28
C PHE A 370 11.47 9.43 -15.38
N ASP A 371 12.05 10.63 -15.43
CA ASP A 371 13.17 11.00 -14.57
C ASP A 371 12.75 10.80 -13.11
N PHE A 372 13.67 10.30 -12.29
CA PHE A 372 13.41 9.97 -10.91
C PHE A 372 14.55 10.50 -10.02
N ASN A 373 14.25 10.81 -8.76
CA ASN A 373 15.23 11.30 -7.80
C ASN A 373 15.94 10.11 -7.10
N ARG A 374 16.71 10.38 -6.03
CA ARG A 374 17.42 9.31 -5.31
C ARG A 374 16.51 8.40 -4.49
N THR A 375 15.26 8.78 -4.26
CA THR A 375 14.30 8.08 -3.39
C THR A 375 12.94 7.96 -4.08
N PRO A 376 12.89 7.38 -5.29
CA PRO A 376 11.65 7.40 -6.06
C PRO A 376 10.67 6.36 -5.53
N MET A 377 9.41 6.48 -5.95
CA MET A 377 8.46 5.38 -5.77
C MET A 377 8.99 4.14 -6.50
N LEU A 378 9.10 3.03 -5.76
CA LEU A 378 9.64 1.78 -6.27
C LEU A 378 8.53 0.75 -6.48
N GLN A 379 8.62 0.02 -7.59
CA GLN A 379 7.70 -1.05 -7.97
C GLN A 379 8.47 -2.35 -8.13
N VAL A 380 7.89 -3.41 -7.59
CA VAL A 380 8.35 -4.78 -7.78
C VAL A 380 8.02 -5.27 -9.19
N ASP A 381 8.92 -6.03 -9.81
CA ASP A 381 8.71 -6.58 -11.15
C ASP A 381 7.67 -7.73 -11.19
N GLY A 382 7.31 -8.18 -12.39
CA GLY A 382 6.26 -9.19 -12.62
C GLY A 382 6.54 -10.56 -11.99
N PHE A 383 7.81 -10.89 -11.73
CA PHE A 383 8.23 -12.11 -11.06
C PHE A 383 8.47 -11.91 -9.57
N GLY A 384 8.52 -10.67 -9.11
CA GLY A 384 8.85 -10.36 -7.73
C GLY A 384 10.29 -10.63 -7.38
N VAL A 385 11.25 -10.55 -8.29
CA VAL A 385 12.68 -10.81 -8.01
C VAL A 385 13.55 -9.57 -8.14
N SER A 386 12.95 -8.42 -8.44
CA SER A 386 13.63 -7.14 -8.54
C SER A 386 12.68 -6.02 -8.19
N ILE A 387 13.25 -4.86 -7.91
CA ILE A 387 12.51 -3.63 -7.70
C ILE A 387 13.21 -2.51 -8.47
N GLY A 388 12.43 -1.57 -9.01
CA GLY A 388 12.97 -0.41 -9.68
C GLY A 388 12.02 0.78 -9.62
N PRO A 389 12.46 1.95 -10.10
CA PRO A 389 11.63 3.15 -10.14
C PRO A 389 10.36 2.91 -10.94
N PHE A 390 9.24 3.36 -10.40
CA PHE A 390 7.96 3.30 -11.09
C PHE A 390 8.02 4.11 -12.39
N SER A 391 7.51 3.53 -13.47
CA SER A 391 7.67 4.06 -14.83
C SER A 391 6.34 4.14 -15.60
N SER A 392 5.28 4.54 -14.91
CA SER A 392 3.96 4.75 -15.50
C SER A 392 3.39 6.13 -15.14
N PHE A 393 2.27 6.47 -15.78
CA PHE A 393 1.52 7.68 -15.44
C PHE A 393 1.02 7.62 -14.01
N MET A 394 1.19 8.73 -13.28
CA MET A 394 0.80 8.85 -11.89
C MET A 394 -0.72 8.99 -11.71
N GLN A 395 -1.23 8.28 -10.71
CA GLN A 395 -2.63 8.24 -10.30
C GLN A 395 -2.70 8.08 -8.78
N THR A 396 -3.82 8.46 -8.17
CA THR A 396 -4.00 8.37 -6.71
C THR A 396 -4.01 6.94 -6.19
N SER A 397 -4.44 5.98 -7.01
CA SER A 397 -4.42 4.55 -6.71
C SER A 397 -3.03 3.99 -6.46
N TRP A 398 -1.99 4.60 -7.04
CA TRP A 398 -0.59 4.25 -6.81
C TRP A 398 -0.04 4.83 -5.50
N MET A 399 -0.63 5.91 -4.99
CA MET A 399 -0.18 6.53 -3.73
C MET A 399 -0.86 6.00 -2.49
N ALA A 400 -2.06 5.42 -2.59
CA ALA A 400 -2.72 4.79 -1.44
C ALA A 400 -1.84 3.71 -0.76
N PRO A 401 -1.12 2.84 -1.50
CA PRO A 401 -0.14 1.92 -0.91
C PRO A 401 0.98 2.60 -0.13
N ILE A 402 1.45 3.74 -0.61
CA ILE A 402 2.52 4.51 0.02
C ILE A 402 2.01 5.14 1.31
N ALA A 403 0.84 5.78 1.28
CA ALA A 403 0.21 6.33 2.48
C ALA A 403 -0.03 5.25 3.54
N LEU A 404 -0.50 4.07 3.11
CA LEU A 404 -0.69 2.94 4.01
C LEU A 404 0.63 2.50 4.64
N SER A 405 1.68 2.38 3.84
CA SER A 405 3.01 1.98 4.32
C SER A 405 3.62 3.02 5.26
N THR A 406 3.38 4.32 5.04
CA THR A 406 3.78 5.39 5.96
C THR A 406 2.99 5.34 7.27
N PHE A 407 1.68 5.05 7.22
CA PHE A 407 0.89 4.86 8.43
C PHE A 407 1.42 3.68 9.25
N ILE A 408 1.68 2.54 8.60
CA ILE A 408 2.23 1.34 9.24
C ILE A 408 3.62 1.63 9.82
N TYR A 409 4.47 2.40 9.11
CA TYR A 409 5.77 2.83 9.62
C TYR A 409 5.66 3.58 10.96
N ARG A 410 4.74 4.54 11.07
CA ARG A 410 4.50 5.28 12.32
C ARG A 410 3.91 4.39 13.40
N ARG A 411 2.93 3.56 13.02
CA ARG A 411 2.30 2.57 13.90
C ARG A 411 3.33 1.63 14.53
N ASP A 412 4.16 0.99 13.73
CA ASP A 412 5.11 -0.03 14.21
C ASP A 412 6.39 0.60 14.79
N GLY A 413 6.77 1.79 14.34
CA GLY A 413 7.94 2.53 14.82
C GLY A 413 7.76 3.16 16.19
N ALA A 414 6.59 3.77 16.46
CA ALA A 414 6.34 4.51 17.70
C ALA A 414 5.25 3.89 18.59
N HIS A 415 4.37 3.05 18.05
CA HIS A 415 3.16 2.57 18.75
C HIS A 415 2.93 1.06 18.69
N GLY A 416 3.95 0.26 18.32
CA GLY A 416 3.78 -1.17 18.04
C GLY A 416 3.30 -2.01 19.24
N GLY A 417 3.44 -1.50 20.47
CA GLY A 417 2.95 -2.13 21.70
C GLY A 417 1.51 -1.78 22.07
N GLU A 418 0.89 -0.79 21.44
CA GLU A 418 -0.49 -0.37 21.72
C GLU A 418 -1.48 -1.16 20.87
N ALA A 419 -2.74 -1.32 21.29
CA ALA A 419 -3.78 -1.83 20.40
C ALA A 419 -4.19 -0.74 19.39
N LEU A 420 -4.44 -1.11 18.13
CA LEU A 420 -4.89 -0.16 17.11
C LEU A 420 -6.35 0.25 17.38
N SER A 421 -6.54 1.30 18.17
CA SER A 421 -7.83 1.92 18.46
C SER A 421 -8.09 3.13 17.56
N ASP A 422 -9.34 3.56 17.41
CA ASP A 422 -9.69 4.77 16.64
C ASP A 422 -8.92 6.01 17.12
N ALA A 423 -8.78 6.17 18.44
CA ALA A 423 -8.02 7.27 19.02
C ALA A 423 -6.54 7.23 18.62
N LEU A 424 -5.93 6.04 18.59
CA LEU A 424 -4.55 5.90 18.12
C LEU A 424 -4.44 6.13 16.61
N ILE A 425 -5.41 5.66 15.81
CA ILE A 425 -5.46 5.94 14.37
C ILE A 425 -5.48 7.45 14.13
N GLN A 426 -6.33 8.20 14.83
CA GLN A 426 -6.39 9.66 14.70
C GLN A 426 -5.06 10.31 15.08
N ARG A 427 -4.40 9.87 16.15
CA ARG A 427 -3.06 10.39 16.52
C ARG A 427 -2.03 10.16 15.42
N ILE A 428 -1.99 8.97 14.84
CA ILE A 428 -1.06 8.66 13.74
C ILE A 428 -1.39 9.49 12.49
N ILE A 429 -2.68 9.67 12.17
CA ILE A 429 -3.08 10.58 11.09
C ILE A 429 -2.59 12.01 11.38
N ASP A 430 -2.75 12.50 12.61
CA ASP A 430 -2.25 13.82 13.03
C ASP A 430 -0.72 13.94 12.87
N GLU A 431 0.03 12.88 13.12
CA GLU A 431 1.48 12.83 12.90
C GLU A 431 1.87 12.78 11.43
N MET A 432 1.03 12.23 10.55
CA MET A 432 1.25 12.20 9.10
C MET A 432 0.98 13.56 8.44
N ILE A 433 0.13 14.39 9.05
CA ILE A 433 -0.22 15.72 8.55
C ILE A 433 -0.13 16.74 9.69
N PRO A 434 1.07 16.98 10.27
CA PRO A 434 1.21 17.79 11.48
C PRO A 434 0.78 19.25 11.27
N PRO A 435 0.50 20.01 12.35
CA PRO A 435 0.35 21.46 12.24
C PRO A 435 1.70 22.13 11.92
N GLY A 436 1.68 23.40 11.52
CA GLY A 436 2.90 24.19 11.28
C GLY A 436 3.02 24.75 9.86
N CYS A 437 2.04 24.48 9.02
CA CYS A 437 2.03 24.86 7.61
C CYS A 437 0.94 25.90 7.32
N ALA A 438 1.17 27.14 7.78
CA ALA A 438 0.18 28.23 7.79
C ALA A 438 -0.39 28.58 6.39
N ASP A 439 0.38 28.35 5.33
CA ASP A 439 -0.02 28.62 3.94
C ASP A 439 -0.91 27.51 3.34
N LEU A 440 -1.12 26.41 4.07
CA LEU A 440 -1.96 25.28 3.67
C LEU A 440 -3.32 25.28 4.41
N PRO A 441 -4.34 24.63 3.84
CA PRO A 441 -5.66 24.52 4.47
C PRO A 441 -5.58 24.02 5.92
N GLY A 442 -6.18 24.78 6.85
CA GLY A 442 -6.19 24.43 8.28
C GLY A 442 -4.85 24.56 9.00
N GLY A 443 -3.80 25.10 8.36
CA GLY A 443 -2.47 25.19 8.95
C GLY A 443 -1.74 23.84 9.05
N ARG A 444 -2.19 22.84 8.28
CA ARG A 444 -1.75 21.44 8.34
C ARG A 444 -0.81 21.13 7.18
N CYS A 445 0.22 20.35 7.44
CA CYS A 445 1.24 19.95 6.48
C CYS A 445 0.72 18.81 5.60
N SER A 446 -0.20 19.11 4.69
CA SER A 446 -0.84 18.11 3.84
C SER A 446 0.03 17.62 2.70
N TYR A 447 1.13 18.29 2.36
CA TYR A 447 2.14 17.79 1.42
C TYR A 447 3.25 17.07 2.19
N GLN A 448 3.54 15.83 1.83
CA GLN A 448 4.53 14.98 2.50
C GLN A 448 5.42 14.26 1.48
N ASP A 449 6.68 14.01 1.87
CA ASP A 449 7.65 13.28 1.05
C ASP A 449 8.22 12.06 1.81
N PRO A 450 7.37 11.07 2.16
CA PRO A 450 7.78 9.97 3.02
C PRO A 450 8.91 9.12 2.42
N LEU A 451 8.98 9.06 1.08
CA LEU A 451 10.00 8.28 0.37
C LEU A 451 11.40 8.89 0.55
N LYS A 452 11.51 10.22 0.44
CA LYS A 452 12.77 10.96 0.70
C LYS A 452 13.37 10.68 2.06
N PHE A 453 12.53 10.44 3.06
CA PHE A 453 12.94 10.22 4.45
C PHE A 453 12.86 8.75 4.90
N GLY A 454 12.65 7.81 3.98
CA GLY A 454 12.61 6.38 4.31
C GLY A 454 11.49 5.99 5.27
N GLN A 455 10.36 6.72 5.26
CA GLN A 455 9.23 6.50 6.17
C GLN A 455 8.33 5.35 5.70
N THR A 456 8.92 4.17 5.51
CA THR A 456 8.23 2.89 5.25
C THR A 456 8.88 1.77 6.05
N GLU A 457 8.15 0.68 6.30
CA GLU A 457 8.66 -0.43 7.09
C GLU A 457 9.89 -1.10 6.46
N ALA A 458 9.97 -1.16 5.13
CA ALA A 458 11.12 -1.72 4.42
C ALA A 458 12.45 -1.07 4.85
N MET A 459 12.47 0.27 4.92
CA MET A 459 13.65 1.03 5.33
C MET A 459 13.87 0.92 6.83
N ARG A 460 12.83 1.08 7.66
CA ARG A 460 12.94 1.00 9.13
C ARG A 460 13.53 -0.33 9.62
N LEU A 461 13.15 -1.43 8.97
CA LEU A 461 13.58 -2.78 9.32
C LEU A 461 14.97 -3.14 8.75
N GLY A 462 15.58 -2.23 7.98
CA GLY A 462 16.89 -2.42 7.34
C GLY A 462 16.85 -3.33 6.11
N TYR A 463 15.68 -3.62 5.54
CA TYR A 463 15.58 -4.44 4.33
C TYR A 463 16.01 -3.69 3.06
N ARG A 464 15.91 -2.36 3.08
CA ARG A 464 16.22 -1.47 1.95
C ARG A 464 16.91 -0.20 2.44
N ALA A 465 17.89 0.30 1.68
CA ALA A 465 18.46 1.62 1.88
C ALA A 465 17.48 2.73 1.44
N VAL A 466 17.49 3.89 2.11
CA VAL A 466 16.60 5.00 1.76
C VAL A 466 16.77 5.42 0.30
N GLU A 467 18.02 5.55 -0.13
CA GLU A 467 18.35 5.90 -1.50
C GLU A 467 18.39 4.66 -2.39
N TYR A 468 17.69 4.73 -3.51
CA TYR A 468 17.74 3.73 -4.55
C TYR A 468 19.08 3.79 -5.28
N ALA A 469 19.78 2.66 -5.29
CA ALA A 469 20.91 2.41 -6.18
C ALA A 469 20.46 1.41 -7.23
N ALA A 470 20.65 1.75 -8.51
CA ALA A 470 20.40 0.79 -9.58
C ALA A 470 21.30 -0.44 -9.37
N PRO A 471 20.75 -1.66 -9.48
CA PRO A 471 21.50 -2.90 -9.32
C PRO A 471 22.53 -3.12 -10.43
#